data_AF-A0A959FJ27-F1
#
_entry.id   AF-A0A959FJ27-F1
#
_cell.length_a   1.000
_cell.length_b   1.000
_cell.length_c   1.000
_cell.angle_alpha   90.00
_cell.angle_beta   90.00
_cell.angle_gamma   90.00
#
_symmetry.space_group_name_H-M   'P 1'
#
loop_
_entity.id
_entity.type
_entity.pdbx_description
1 polymer ?
#
loop_
_entity_poly.entity_id
_entity_poly.type
_entity_poly.pdbx_seq_one_letter_code
_entity_poly.pdbx_strand_id
1 'polypeptide(L)'
;MKTLLTLLLLGATMPLFSQDSLTLIEPRLPAYGSFTLPERLYAFQPNTDIEELVDTILRRTGYQRNFTLVAANVSTVMPVIAAEGRYLLYNQVYLNFQVGETDRLALLAQAVGHHVLNHQLTEPRRRSEVLQADAFVGLALFRLGVTETALDDIPVLIGQSNTMLLWEDRLAAIKEGFVRARAYATVQPHAAYSSGTEGNALEGLPEFPFPPPEASATRELTTFFDGFPNLGDVNRHLCFALESHGYYERRYYYVKNGFALVTAVEQFHHPGGESKAEPGRWSARPVRQESFSLSGYLRSLFTADPAYYRVFVFIVTPETWAPDPDRTLTGEVASKWLRGGAITFPEEIGEMPFTSSHKVTALVYEFIKDEGINEMSTSRPSDLDGRTHLLQAGLLEALNRH
;
A
#
# COMPACT_ATOMS: atom_id res chain seq x y z
N MET A 1 -63.77 38.79 -32.98
CA MET A 1 -63.99 37.63 -32.08
C MET A 1 -63.11 36.48 -32.57
N LYS A 2 -62.08 36.12 -31.78
CA LYS A 2 -61.44 34.78 -31.66
C LYS A 2 -60.62 34.25 -32.86
N THR A 3 -59.28 34.44 -32.81
CA THR A 3 -58.19 33.44 -32.57
C THR A 3 -57.84 32.60 -33.82
N LEU A 4 -56.74 32.86 -34.54
CA LEU A 4 -55.31 32.59 -34.25
C LEU A 4 -55.00 31.09 -34.06
N LEU A 5 -54.35 30.47 -35.06
CA LEU A 5 -53.44 29.34 -34.84
C LEU A 5 -52.37 29.31 -35.95
N THR A 6 -51.32 30.10 -35.74
CA THR A 6 -50.04 29.95 -36.43
C THR A 6 -49.22 28.99 -35.57
N LEU A 7 -49.07 27.73 -36.00
CA LEU A 7 -48.24 26.77 -35.30
C LEU A 7 -46.78 27.09 -35.59
N LEU A 8 -46.13 27.73 -34.64
CA LEU A 8 -44.70 28.05 -34.63
C LEU A 8 -43.91 26.74 -34.52
N LEU A 9 -43.15 26.38 -35.56
CA LEU A 9 -42.05 25.41 -35.43
C LEU A 9 -40.92 26.07 -34.63
N LEU A 10 -41.04 26.05 -33.30
CA LEU A 10 -39.90 26.21 -32.39
C LEU A 10 -39.68 24.85 -31.70
N GLY A 11 -39.19 23.90 -32.48
CA GLY A 11 -38.58 22.70 -31.92
C GLY A 11 -37.23 23.10 -31.33
N ALA A 12 -37.18 23.14 -30.00
CA ALA A 12 -36.03 23.53 -29.21
C ALA A 12 -34.73 22.83 -29.70
N THR A 13 -33.71 23.63 -30.04
CA THR A 13 -32.32 23.19 -29.98
C THR A 13 -31.94 23.06 -28.51
N MET A 14 -32.48 22.05 -27.82
CA MET A 14 -31.84 21.55 -26.62
C MET A 14 -30.48 20.99 -27.06
N PRO A 15 -29.36 21.32 -26.38
CA PRO A 15 -28.11 20.66 -26.69
C PRO A 15 -28.37 19.16 -26.56
N LEU A 16 -28.18 18.41 -27.66
CA LEU A 16 -27.99 16.97 -27.54
C LEU A 16 -26.87 16.81 -26.51
N PHE A 17 -27.13 16.08 -25.44
CA PHE A 17 -26.11 15.70 -24.47
C PHE A 17 -24.96 15.05 -25.25
N SER A 18 -23.86 15.79 -25.42
CA SER A 18 -22.72 15.32 -26.20
C SER A 18 -22.14 14.11 -25.51
N GLN A 19 -22.21 12.96 -26.17
CA GLN A 19 -21.47 11.77 -25.79
C GLN A 19 -20.15 11.86 -26.53
N ASP A 20 -19.09 12.20 -25.81
CA ASP A 20 -17.77 12.30 -26.41
C ASP A 20 -17.14 10.89 -26.41
N SER A 21 -16.69 10.43 -27.57
CA SER A 21 -15.96 9.16 -27.64
C SER A 21 -14.64 9.28 -26.91
N LEU A 22 -14.39 8.40 -25.95
CA LEU A 22 -13.13 8.34 -25.21
C LEU A 22 -12.24 7.24 -25.80
N THR A 23 -11.04 7.61 -26.22
CA THR A 23 -10.02 6.66 -26.69
C THR A 23 -8.93 6.58 -25.64
N LEU A 24 -8.53 5.36 -25.26
CA LEU A 24 -7.45 5.10 -24.32
C LEU A 24 -6.37 4.28 -25.03
N ILE A 25 -5.14 4.78 -25.05
CA ILE A 25 -4.00 4.07 -25.66
C ILE A 25 -3.38 3.13 -24.62
N GLU A 26 -3.29 1.84 -24.97
CA GLU A 26 -2.67 0.78 -24.15
C GLU A 26 -3.19 0.73 -22.70
N PRO A 27 -4.52 0.61 -22.48
CA PRO A 27 -5.09 0.66 -21.15
C PRO A 27 -4.67 -0.55 -20.31
N ARG A 28 -4.16 -0.28 -19.10
CA ARG A 28 -3.86 -1.27 -18.06
C ARG A 28 -4.95 -1.25 -16.98
N LEU A 29 -5.37 -2.44 -16.56
CA LEU A 29 -6.48 -2.69 -15.63
C LEU A 29 -6.05 -3.61 -14.48
N PRO A 30 -6.74 -3.58 -13.33
CA PRO A 30 -6.36 -4.35 -12.14
C PRO A 30 -6.66 -5.86 -12.21
N ALA A 31 -7.42 -6.36 -13.19
CA ALA A 31 -7.70 -7.80 -13.36
C ALA A 31 -7.98 -8.18 -14.82
N TYR A 32 -7.72 -9.45 -15.18
CA TYR A 32 -8.22 -10.08 -16.42
C TYR A 32 -9.58 -10.74 -16.14
N GLY A 33 -10.69 -10.22 -16.67
CA GLY A 33 -12.01 -10.82 -16.44
C GLY A 33 -13.19 -9.87 -16.59
N SER A 34 -14.16 -9.96 -15.67
CA SER A 34 -15.48 -9.28 -15.65
C SER A 34 -15.45 -7.74 -15.78
N PHE A 35 -14.27 -7.14 -15.78
CA PHE A 35 -14.00 -5.71 -15.94
C PHE A 35 -13.31 -5.49 -17.29
N THR A 36 -14.09 -5.64 -18.37
CA THR A 36 -13.63 -5.27 -19.71
C THR A 36 -14.09 -3.86 -20.04
N LEU A 37 -13.22 -3.10 -20.71
CA LEU A 37 -13.66 -1.87 -21.34
C LEU A 37 -14.67 -2.23 -22.45
N PRO A 38 -15.77 -1.46 -22.60
CA PRO A 38 -16.69 -1.65 -23.71
C PRO A 38 -15.95 -1.43 -25.04
N GLU A 39 -16.42 -2.09 -26.10
CA GLU A 39 -15.86 -1.92 -27.46
C GLU A 39 -15.81 -0.45 -27.90
N ARG A 40 -16.80 0.33 -27.44
CA ARG A 40 -16.82 1.78 -27.59
C ARG A 40 -17.01 2.43 -26.23
N LEU A 41 -16.02 3.21 -25.82
CA LEU A 41 -16.03 3.94 -24.57
C LEU A 41 -16.52 5.37 -24.83
N TYR A 42 -17.52 5.80 -24.07
CA TYR A 42 -18.11 7.13 -24.14
C TYR A 42 -17.99 7.82 -22.79
N ALA A 43 -17.66 9.10 -22.82
CA ALA A 43 -17.69 9.97 -21.66
C ALA A 43 -19.03 10.70 -21.58
N PHE A 44 -19.48 10.94 -20.35
CA PHE A 44 -20.69 11.69 -20.04
C PHE A 44 -20.38 12.85 -19.11
N GLN A 45 -21.30 13.82 -19.04
CA GLN A 45 -21.24 14.89 -18.04
C GLN A 45 -21.19 14.29 -16.62
N PRO A 46 -20.24 14.66 -15.76
CA PRO A 46 -20.12 14.12 -14.40
C PRO A 46 -21.37 14.38 -13.55
N ASN A 47 -21.65 13.47 -12.60
CA ASN A 47 -22.58 13.76 -11.50
C ASN A 47 -21.78 14.29 -10.29
N THR A 48 -22.21 15.43 -9.75
CA THR A 48 -21.67 16.05 -8.54
C THR A 48 -21.59 15.08 -7.35
N ASP A 49 -22.57 14.18 -7.18
CA ASP A 49 -22.62 13.28 -6.01
C ASP A 49 -21.43 12.32 -5.94
N ILE A 50 -21.01 11.75 -7.09
CA ILE A 50 -19.90 10.80 -7.13
C ILE A 50 -18.56 11.53 -6.96
N GLU A 51 -18.45 12.72 -7.54
CA GLU A 51 -17.26 13.55 -7.38
C GLU A 51 -17.06 13.96 -5.90
N GLU A 52 -18.12 14.37 -5.20
CA GLU A 52 -18.05 14.70 -3.78
C GLU A 52 -17.66 13.49 -2.91
N LEU A 53 -18.12 12.28 -3.25
CA LEU A 53 -17.72 11.06 -2.58
C LEU A 53 -16.23 10.75 -2.78
N VAL A 54 -15.72 10.89 -4.01
CA VAL A 54 -14.30 10.70 -4.32
C VAL A 54 -13.44 11.73 -3.55
N ASP A 55 -13.84 12.99 -3.56
CA ASP A 55 -13.14 14.05 -2.81
C ASP A 55 -13.19 13.83 -1.30
N THR A 56 -14.31 13.30 -0.80
CA THR A 56 -14.43 12.93 0.61
C THR A 56 -13.52 11.77 0.97
N ILE A 57 -13.40 10.73 0.14
CA ILE A 57 -12.43 9.64 0.34
C ILE A 57 -11.01 10.20 0.39
N LEU A 58 -10.62 11.00 -0.60
CA LEU A 58 -9.28 11.61 -0.69
C LEU A 58 -8.97 12.44 0.56
N ARG A 59 -9.86 13.37 0.91
CA ARG A 59 -9.71 14.25 2.09
C ARG A 59 -9.67 13.48 3.41
N ARG A 60 -10.52 12.47 3.59
CA ARG A 60 -10.58 11.68 4.84
C ARG A 60 -9.41 10.72 5.00
N THR A 61 -8.81 10.30 3.89
CA THR A 61 -7.61 9.45 3.89
C THR A 61 -6.31 10.23 3.89
N GLY A 62 -6.34 11.53 3.57
CA GLY A 62 -5.16 12.40 3.52
C GLY A 62 -4.40 12.32 2.19
N TYR A 63 -5.05 11.86 1.12
CA TYR A 63 -4.44 11.69 -0.19
C TYR A 63 -4.89 12.78 -1.15
N GLN A 64 -3.98 13.19 -2.04
CA GLN A 64 -4.31 14.10 -3.13
C GLN A 64 -4.71 13.35 -4.41
N ARG A 65 -5.56 13.99 -5.22
CA ARG A 65 -6.02 13.42 -6.50
C ARG A 65 -4.87 13.43 -7.51
N ASN A 66 -4.55 12.27 -8.09
CA ASN A 66 -3.56 12.11 -9.16
C ASN A 66 -4.13 11.44 -10.43
N PHE A 67 -5.46 11.50 -10.60
CA PHE A 67 -6.19 10.88 -11.70
C PHE A 67 -7.35 11.77 -12.16
N THR A 68 -7.82 11.53 -13.38
CA THR A 68 -9.00 12.21 -13.95
C THR A 68 -10.24 11.37 -13.67
N LEU A 69 -11.26 11.97 -13.07
CA LEU A 69 -12.56 11.33 -12.83
C LEU A 69 -13.45 11.50 -14.07
N VAL A 70 -13.95 10.40 -14.63
CA VAL A 70 -14.74 10.44 -15.88
C VAL A 70 -15.97 9.54 -15.74
N ALA A 71 -17.15 10.12 -15.91
CA ALA A 71 -18.37 9.34 -16.05
C ALA A 71 -18.36 8.63 -17.41
N ALA A 72 -18.53 7.31 -17.42
CA ALA A 72 -18.40 6.51 -18.63
C ALA A 72 -19.35 5.31 -18.65
N ASN A 73 -19.49 4.69 -19.83
CA ASN A 73 -20.35 3.52 -20.04
C ASN A 73 -19.67 2.20 -19.63
N VAL A 74 -18.80 2.24 -18.62
CA VAL A 74 -18.23 1.05 -17.98
C VAL A 74 -19.33 0.30 -17.20
N SER A 75 -19.11 -0.96 -16.85
CA SER A 75 -20.11 -1.74 -16.08
C SER A 75 -20.26 -1.29 -14.63
N THR A 76 -19.19 -0.75 -14.03
CA THR A 76 -19.10 -0.41 -12.61
C THR A 76 -18.21 0.82 -12.38
N VAL A 77 -17.11 0.70 -11.63
CA VAL A 77 -16.02 1.67 -11.48
C VAL A 77 -14.71 1.00 -11.87
N MET A 78 -13.86 1.71 -12.60
CA MET A 78 -12.62 1.16 -13.16
C MET A 78 -11.46 2.16 -13.02
N PRO A 79 -10.40 1.81 -12.26
CA PRO A 79 -9.14 2.50 -12.38
C PRO A 79 -8.42 2.04 -13.64
N VAL A 80 -8.03 2.99 -14.49
CA VAL A 80 -7.35 2.73 -15.76
C VAL A 80 -6.08 3.56 -15.84
N ILE A 81 -4.99 2.93 -16.26
CA ILE A 81 -3.73 3.61 -16.60
C ILE A 81 -3.53 3.46 -18.10
N ALA A 82 -3.56 4.57 -18.81
CA ALA A 82 -3.33 4.64 -20.25
C ALA A 82 -2.09 5.51 -20.53
N ALA A 83 -1.64 5.57 -21.78
CA ALA A 83 -0.47 6.38 -22.16
C ALA A 83 -0.65 7.88 -21.83
N GLU A 84 -1.89 8.35 -21.86
CA GLU A 84 -2.29 9.75 -21.63
C GLU A 84 -2.41 10.10 -20.14
N GLY A 85 -2.51 9.10 -19.26
CA GLY A 85 -2.58 9.31 -17.83
C GLY A 85 -3.45 8.30 -17.07
N ARG A 86 -3.85 8.71 -15.86
CA ARG A 86 -4.66 7.93 -14.92
C ARG A 86 -6.11 8.37 -14.98
N TYR A 87 -7.02 7.42 -15.16
CA TYR A 87 -8.45 7.66 -15.24
C TYR A 87 -9.21 6.81 -14.22
N LEU A 88 -10.16 7.40 -13.51
CA LEU A 88 -11.17 6.68 -12.75
C LEU A 88 -12.48 6.80 -13.53
N LEU A 89 -12.79 5.73 -14.28
CA LEU A 89 -14.01 5.64 -15.07
C LEU A 89 -15.13 5.11 -14.19
N TYR A 90 -16.32 5.69 -14.24
CA TYR A 90 -17.43 5.22 -13.42
C TYR A 90 -18.78 5.27 -14.13
N ASN A 91 -19.61 4.29 -13.83
CA ASN A 91 -21.00 4.22 -14.27
C ASN A 91 -21.90 4.90 -13.24
N GLN A 92 -22.45 6.05 -13.64
CA GLN A 92 -23.35 6.85 -12.79
C GLN A 92 -24.60 6.09 -12.36
N VAL A 93 -25.21 5.32 -13.26
CA VAL A 93 -26.46 4.60 -12.97
C VAL A 93 -26.20 3.49 -11.97
N TYR A 94 -25.12 2.74 -12.19
CA TYR A 94 -24.71 1.65 -11.32
C TYR A 94 -24.44 2.17 -9.89
N LEU A 95 -23.56 3.17 -9.75
CA LEU A 95 -23.17 3.68 -8.43
C LEU A 95 -24.30 4.40 -7.71
N ASN A 96 -25.21 5.10 -8.39
CA ASN A 96 -26.27 5.84 -7.70
C ASN A 96 -27.49 4.99 -7.34
N PHE A 97 -27.78 3.92 -8.09
CA PHE A 97 -29.07 3.24 -8.00
C PHE A 97 -28.99 1.72 -7.83
N GLN A 98 -27.83 1.08 -8.04
CA GLN A 98 -27.72 -0.38 -8.08
C GLN A 98 -26.85 -0.98 -6.97
N VAL A 99 -26.19 -0.17 -6.16
CA VAL A 99 -25.34 -0.61 -5.04
C VAL A 99 -25.69 0.12 -3.75
N GLY A 100 -25.48 -0.55 -2.61
CA GLY A 100 -25.64 0.05 -1.30
C GLY A 100 -24.58 1.12 -1.02
N GLU A 101 -24.78 1.90 0.05
CA GLU A 101 -23.87 2.99 0.41
C GLU A 101 -22.44 2.51 0.72
N THR A 102 -22.30 1.50 1.59
CA THR A 102 -21.00 0.92 1.95
C THR A 102 -20.29 0.33 0.73
N ASP A 103 -21.04 -0.35 -0.15
CA ASP A 103 -20.51 -0.99 -1.36
C ASP A 103 -19.97 0.06 -2.33
N ARG A 104 -20.74 1.13 -2.53
CA ARG A 104 -20.34 2.29 -3.33
C ARG A 104 -19.05 2.91 -2.80
N LEU A 105 -18.95 3.11 -1.48
CA LEU A 105 -17.74 3.63 -0.85
C LEU A 105 -16.55 2.68 -1.05
N ALA A 106 -16.75 1.37 -0.88
CA ALA A 106 -15.69 0.38 -1.03
C ALA A 106 -15.18 0.28 -2.48
N LEU A 107 -16.08 0.27 -3.46
CA LEU A 107 -15.76 0.26 -4.89
C LEU A 107 -14.97 1.51 -5.29
N LEU A 108 -15.45 2.70 -4.88
CA LEU A 108 -14.74 3.96 -5.13
C LEU A 108 -13.38 3.99 -4.44
N ALA A 109 -13.30 3.58 -3.16
CA ALA A 109 -12.06 3.58 -2.39
C ALA A 109 -11.00 2.68 -3.02
N GLN A 110 -11.38 1.51 -3.55
CA GLN A 110 -10.44 0.63 -4.25
C GLN A 110 -9.88 1.28 -5.51
N ALA A 111 -10.75 1.87 -6.33
CA ALA A 111 -10.34 2.54 -7.55
C ALA A 111 -9.45 3.76 -7.27
N VAL A 112 -9.79 4.55 -6.24
CA VAL A 112 -8.94 5.64 -5.73
C VAL A 112 -7.59 5.08 -5.25
N GLY A 113 -7.59 4.01 -4.46
CA GLY A 113 -6.41 3.35 -3.92
C GLY A 113 -5.40 2.98 -5.00
N HIS A 114 -5.85 2.38 -6.11
CA HIS A 114 -4.96 2.07 -7.24
C HIS A 114 -4.24 3.29 -7.80
N HIS A 115 -4.90 4.45 -7.85
CA HIS A 115 -4.29 5.66 -8.36
C HIS A 115 -3.38 6.30 -7.34
N VAL A 116 -3.87 6.56 -6.13
CA VAL A 116 -3.15 7.34 -5.12
C VAL A 116 -1.96 6.60 -4.51
N LEU A 117 -1.95 5.25 -4.57
CA LEU A 117 -0.79 4.42 -4.26
C LEU A 117 0.17 4.27 -5.45
N ASN A 118 -0.08 4.97 -6.56
CA ASN A 118 0.73 4.97 -7.78
C ASN A 118 0.95 3.57 -8.41
N HIS A 119 -0.01 2.66 -8.27
CA HIS A 119 0.06 1.33 -8.87
C HIS A 119 0.27 1.41 -10.39
N GLN A 120 0.93 0.40 -10.96
CA GLN A 120 1.26 0.32 -12.38
C GLN A 120 0.43 -0.71 -13.15
N LEU A 121 -0.21 -1.65 -12.45
CA LEU A 121 -1.11 -2.67 -12.99
C LEU A 121 -0.48 -3.58 -14.06
N THR A 122 0.85 -3.68 -14.05
CA THR A 122 1.64 -4.57 -14.90
C THR A 122 1.83 -5.92 -14.21
N GLU A 123 1.91 -7.00 -14.98
CA GLU A 123 2.47 -8.25 -14.45
C GLU A 123 3.97 -8.07 -14.15
N PRO A 124 4.51 -8.56 -13.03
CA PRO A 124 3.90 -9.41 -11.99
C PRO A 124 3.29 -8.65 -10.79
N ARG A 125 3.29 -7.31 -10.82
CA ARG A 125 2.92 -6.43 -9.69
C ARG A 125 1.43 -6.45 -9.37
N ARG A 126 0.59 -6.76 -10.36
CA ARG A 126 -0.87 -6.65 -10.27
C ARG A 126 -1.44 -7.37 -9.04
N ARG A 127 -0.92 -8.54 -8.67
CA ARG A 127 -1.40 -9.30 -7.51
C ARG A 127 -1.24 -8.53 -6.20
N SER A 128 -0.05 -8.01 -5.93
CA SER A 128 0.21 -7.27 -4.70
C SER A 128 -0.51 -5.92 -4.70
N GLU A 129 -0.53 -5.23 -5.83
CA GLU A 129 -1.21 -3.95 -6.00
C GLU A 129 -2.74 -4.06 -5.75
N VAL A 130 -3.36 -5.18 -6.10
CA VAL A 130 -4.78 -5.42 -5.77
C VAL A 130 -4.99 -5.54 -4.25
N LEU A 131 -4.16 -6.32 -3.56
CA LEU A 131 -4.25 -6.46 -2.10
C LEU A 131 -3.94 -5.15 -1.35
N GLN A 132 -3.08 -4.31 -1.91
CA GLN A 132 -2.82 -2.97 -1.38
C GLN A 132 -4.00 -2.03 -1.54
N ALA A 133 -4.66 -2.06 -2.70
CA ALA A 133 -5.88 -1.31 -2.91
C ALA A 133 -6.99 -1.79 -1.96
N ASP A 134 -7.06 -3.08 -1.66
CA ASP A 134 -7.97 -3.64 -0.64
C ASP A 134 -7.66 -3.15 0.78
N ALA A 135 -6.40 -3.13 1.17
CA ALA A 135 -6.00 -2.53 2.44
C ALA A 135 -6.36 -1.04 2.50
N PHE A 136 -6.28 -0.32 1.37
CA PHE A 136 -6.73 1.07 1.28
C PHE A 136 -8.25 1.20 1.45
N VAL A 137 -9.05 0.26 0.93
CA VAL A 137 -10.51 0.22 1.19
C VAL A 137 -10.77 0.18 2.69
N GLY A 138 -10.11 -0.72 3.42
CA GLY A 138 -10.25 -0.82 4.87
C GLY A 138 -9.92 0.49 5.60
N LEU A 139 -8.82 1.16 5.21
CA LEU A 139 -8.45 2.47 5.71
C LEU A 139 -9.53 3.53 5.44
N ALA A 140 -10.00 3.62 4.19
CA ALA A 140 -11.00 4.61 3.78
C ALA A 140 -12.31 4.42 4.54
N LEU A 141 -12.83 3.20 4.62
CA LEU A 141 -14.07 2.90 5.33
C LEU A 141 -13.98 3.26 6.81
N PHE A 142 -12.85 2.96 7.47
CA PHE A 142 -12.62 3.40 8.85
C PHE A 142 -12.67 4.93 9.00
N ARG A 143 -11.96 5.66 8.12
CA ARG A 143 -11.93 7.14 8.14
C ARG A 143 -13.27 7.79 7.80
N LEU A 144 -14.16 7.04 7.15
CA LEU A 144 -15.53 7.45 6.84
C LEU A 144 -16.52 7.06 7.94
N GLY A 145 -16.09 6.38 9.00
CA GLY A 145 -16.93 6.03 10.15
C GLY A 145 -17.77 4.76 9.97
N VAL A 146 -17.45 3.94 8.96
CA VAL A 146 -18.08 2.62 8.77
C VAL A 146 -17.67 1.70 9.93
N THR A 147 -18.59 0.88 10.43
CA THR A 147 -18.30 -0.05 11.53
C THR A 147 -17.57 -1.31 11.04
N GLU A 148 -16.77 -1.92 11.90
CA GLU A 148 -16.04 -3.16 11.56
C GLU A 148 -16.99 -4.32 11.19
N THR A 149 -18.17 -4.37 11.83
CA THR A 149 -19.19 -5.39 11.52
C THR A 149 -19.73 -5.29 10.10
N ALA A 150 -19.76 -4.08 9.52
CA ALA A 150 -20.21 -3.88 8.15
C ALA A 150 -19.22 -4.41 7.11
N LEU A 151 -17.99 -4.76 7.51
CA LEU A 151 -16.98 -5.32 6.60
C LEU A 151 -17.29 -6.75 6.17
N ASP A 152 -17.98 -7.52 7.01
CA ASP A 152 -18.41 -8.89 6.69
C ASP A 152 -19.48 -8.92 5.60
N ASP A 153 -20.24 -7.82 5.49
CA ASP A 153 -21.30 -7.62 4.51
C ASP A 153 -20.81 -6.92 3.23
N ILE A 154 -19.54 -6.50 3.16
CA ILE A 154 -18.97 -5.94 1.92
C ILE A 154 -19.07 -7.04 0.86
N PRO A 155 -19.85 -6.82 -0.21
CA PRO A 155 -20.19 -7.88 -1.12
C PRO A 155 -18.94 -8.49 -1.74
N VAL A 156 -19.12 -9.75 -2.13
CA VAL A 156 -18.33 -10.43 -3.15
C VAL A 156 -18.23 -9.58 -4.44
N LEU A 157 -18.84 -8.40 -4.61
CA LEU A 157 -18.61 -7.52 -5.78
C LEU A 157 -17.14 -7.11 -5.94
N ILE A 158 -16.42 -6.89 -4.83
CA ILE A 158 -14.96 -6.79 -4.88
C ILE A 158 -14.36 -8.16 -5.26
N GLY A 159 -14.77 -9.26 -4.64
CA GLY A 159 -14.26 -10.61 -4.97
C GLY A 159 -14.57 -11.15 -6.39
N GLN A 160 -15.72 -10.81 -6.97
CA GLN A 160 -16.29 -11.24 -8.25
C GLN A 160 -15.63 -10.50 -9.43
N SER A 161 -14.87 -9.45 -9.12
CA SER A 161 -14.13 -8.65 -10.08
C SER A 161 -12.81 -9.25 -10.52
N ASN A 162 -12.29 -10.20 -9.75
CA ASN A 162 -10.93 -10.67 -9.94
C ASN A 162 -10.84 -12.19 -9.87
N THR A 163 -10.60 -12.82 -11.02
CA THR A 163 -10.38 -14.27 -11.14
C THR A 163 -8.97 -14.68 -10.69
N MET A 164 -8.08 -13.72 -10.41
CA MET A 164 -6.67 -13.94 -10.08
C MET A 164 -6.42 -14.16 -8.57
N LEU A 165 -7.33 -13.72 -7.70
CA LEU A 165 -7.16 -13.75 -6.24
C LEU A 165 -8.38 -14.36 -5.57
N LEU A 166 -8.14 -15.14 -4.53
CA LEU A 166 -9.21 -15.70 -3.72
C LEU A 166 -9.86 -14.60 -2.86
N TRP A 167 -11.17 -14.66 -2.69
CA TRP A 167 -11.92 -13.63 -1.95
C TRP A 167 -11.46 -13.51 -0.50
N GLU A 168 -11.08 -14.61 0.14
CA GLU A 168 -10.56 -14.63 1.50
C GLU A 168 -9.30 -13.78 1.69
N ASP A 169 -8.37 -13.80 0.73
CA ASP A 169 -7.15 -12.99 0.78
C ASP A 169 -7.49 -11.50 0.68
N ARG A 170 -8.46 -11.16 -0.19
CA ARG A 170 -8.94 -9.79 -0.38
C ARG A 170 -9.66 -9.25 0.85
N LEU A 171 -10.58 -10.04 1.40
CA LEU A 171 -11.29 -9.68 2.63
C LEU A 171 -10.33 -9.54 3.82
N ALA A 172 -9.32 -10.41 3.91
CA ALA A 172 -8.26 -10.30 4.91
C ALA A 172 -7.49 -8.97 4.77
N ALA A 173 -7.12 -8.56 3.55
CA ALA A 173 -6.46 -7.29 3.30
C ALA A 173 -7.35 -6.08 3.67
N ILE A 174 -8.64 -6.10 3.33
CA ILE A 174 -9.61 -5.06 3.73
C ILE A 174 -9.69 -4.96 5.26
N LYS A 175 -9.94 -6.08 5.95
CA LYS A 175 -10.02 -6.12 7.40
C LYS A 175 -8.74 -5.64 8.06
N GLU A 176 -7.60 -6.05 7.52
CA GLU A 176 -6.31 -5.59 8.01
C GLU A 176 -6.14 -4.07 7.85
N GLY A 177 -6.48 -3.50 6.69
CA GLY A 177 -6.47 -2.06 6.47
C GLY A 177 -7.33 -1.29 7.46
N PHE A 178 -8.53 -1.80 7.76
CA PHE A 178 -9.45 -1.21 8.73
C PHE A 178 -8.93 -1.29 10.17
N VAL A 179 -8.48 -2.47 10.61
CA VAL A 179 -7.89 -2.68 11.93
C VAL A 179 -6.65 -1.82 12.12
N ARG A 180 -5.79 -1.73 11.09
CA ARG A 180 -4.61 -0.86 11.06
C ARG A 180 -5.06 0.60 11.29
N ALA A 181 -5.97 1.12 10.47
CA ALA A 181 -6.49 2.50 10.58
C ALA A 181 -7.07 2.82 11.96
N ARG A 182 -7.84 1.88 12.54
CA ARG A 182 -8.32 1.98 13.93
C ARG A 182 -7.18 2.04 14.94
N ALA A 183 -6.17 1.17 14.80
CA ALA A 183 -5.02 1.18 15.67
C ALA A 183 -4.31 2.54 15.67
N TYR A 184 -4.10 3.18 14.50
CA TYR A 184 -3.58 4.56 14.45
C TYR A 184 -4.44 5.53 15.23
N ALA A 185 -5.75 5.52 15.01
CA ALA A 185 -6.67 6.44 15.67
C ALA A 185 -6.68 6.25 17.20
N THR A 186 -6.51 5.01 17.68
CA THR A 186 -6.42 4.70 19.12
C THR A 186 -5.04 4.97 19.72
N VAL A 187 -3.98 5.02 18.91
CA VAL A 187 -2.61 5.34 19.33
C VAL A 187 -2.37 6.85 19.31
N GLN A 188 -3.08 7.64 18.49
CA GLN A 188 -2.94 9.10 18.48
C GLN A 188 -3.18 9.83 19.82
N PRO A 189 -4.02 9.36 20.77
CA PRO A 189 -4.08 9.94 22.10
C PRO A 189 -2.91 9.53 23.01
N HIS A 190 -2.06 8.56 22.62
CA HIS A 190 -0.98 7.98 23.45
C HIS A 190 0.38 7.88 22.73
N ALA A 191 0.51 8.46 21.53
CA ALA A 191 1.80 8.65 20.85
C ALA A 191 2.62 9.81 21.46
N ALA A 192 2.20 10.32 22.62
CA ALA A 192 3.10 11.01 23.53
C ALA A 192 4.05 10.00 24.20
N TYR A 193 4.99 9.45 23.44
CA TYR A 193 6.30 9.09 24.02
C TYR A 193 7.19 10.34 24.01
N SER A 194 6.67 11.41 24.61
CA SER A 194 7.45 12.59 24.94
C SER A 194 8.06 12.38 26.32
N SER A 195 9.27 11.83 26.37
CA SER A 195 10.25 12.33 27.34
C SER A 195 11.24 13.21 26.59
N GLY A 196 10.83 14.46 26.38
CA GLY A 196 11.71 15.59 26.08
C GLY A 196 12.32 15.62 24.68
N THR A 197 11.65 16.28 23.74
CA THR A 197 12.05 17.59 23.16
C THR A 197 11.10 17.84 21.98
N GLU A 198 10.41 18.96 22.02
CA GLU A 198 9.47 19.41 20.98
C GLU A 198 10.09 19.36 19.59
N GLY A 199 9.61 18.45 18.75
CA GLY A 199 9.87 18.43 17.32
C GLY A 199 8.57 18.10 16.63
N ASN A 200 7.84 19.13 16.18
CA ASN A 200 6.60 19.07 15.41
C ASN A 200 6.45 17.75 14.62
N ALA A 201 5.71 16.78 15.18
CA ALA A 201 5.17 15.69 14.39
C ALA A 201 4.30 16.32 13.30
N LEU A 202 4.74 16.22 12.04
CA LEU A 202 3.93 16.63 10.89
C LEU A 202 2.55 15.96 11.03
N GLU A 203 1.47 16.75 10.98
CA GLU A 203 0.11 16.28 11.27
C GLU A 203 -0.20 15.00 10.49
N GLY A 204 -0.33 13.87 11.21
CA GLY A 204 -0.74 12.59 10.63
C GLY A 204 0.36 11.57 10.35
N LEU A 205 1.66 11.93 10.44
CA LEU A 205 2.75 10.94 10.33
C LEU A 205 3.22 10.51 11.74
N PRO A 206 3.10 9.22 12.11
CA PRO A 206 3.60 8.73 13.39
C PRO A 206 5.13 8.82 13.46
N GLU A 207 5.66 9.14 14.64
CA GLU A 207 7.10 9.16 14.87
C GLU A 207 7.68 7.75 14.92
N PHE A 208 8.85 7.58 14.30
CA PHE A 208 9.63 6.37 14.45
C PHE A 208 10.25 6.36 15.85
N PRO A 209 10.24 5.24 16.58
CA PRO A 209 10.94 5.16 17.86
C PRO A 209 12.43 5.42 17.66
N PHE A 210 12.88 6.58 18.12
CA PHE A 210 14.22 7.09 17.89
C PHE A 210 14.90 7.49 19.21
N PRO A 211 16.16 7.12 19.46
CA PRO A 211 16.97 6.22 18.64
C PRO A 211 16.38 4.79 18.53
N PRO A 212 16.61 4.10 17.38
CA PRO A 212 16.10 2.75 17.18
C PRO A 212 16.71 1.75 18.17
N PRO A 213 16.02 0.62 18.43
CA PRO A 213 16.65 -0.58 18.98
C PRO A 213 17.87 -0.99 18.15
N GLU A 214 18.86 -1.59 18.79
CA GLU A 214 20.01 -2.16 18.09
C GLU A 214 19.59 -3.15 16.99
N ALA A 215 20.11 -2.96 15.78
CA ALA A 215 19.81 -3.81 14.63
C ALA A 215 20.73 -5.03 14.62
N SER A 216 20.25 -6.14 14.06
CA SER A 216 21.05 -7.36 13.86
C SER A 216 22.21 -7.11 12.91
N ALA A 217 21.99 -6.28 11.88
CA ALA A 217 23.02 -5.76 11.00
C ALA A 217 22.66 -4.35 10.48
N THR A 218 23.66 -3.59 10.01
CA THR A 218 23.45 -2.25 9.44
C THR A 218 24.23 -2.06 8.15
N ARG A 219 23.76 -1.15 7.29
CA ARG A 219 24.45 -0.75 6.06
C ARG A 219 24.21 0.72 5.72
N GLU A 220 25.30 1.43 5.46
CA GLU A 220 25.29 2.79 4.91
C GLU A 220 25.02 2.75 3.39
N LEU A 221 24.12 3.60 2.91
CA LEU A 221 23.60 3.62 1.54
C LEU A 221 23.59 5.02 0.89
N THR A 222 24.08 6.08 1.54
CA THR A 222 23.96 7.47 1.07
C THR A 222 24.49 7.66 -0.35
N THR A 223 25.59 6.99 -0.69
CA THR A 223 26.24 7.09 -2.01
C THR A 223 25.34 6.68 -3.19
N PHE A 224 24.30 5.87 -2.96
CA PHE A 224 23.32 5.53 -4.01
C PHE A 224 22.38 6.69 -4.39
N PHE A 225 22.37 7.75 -3.60
CA PHE A 225 21.47 8.88 -3.72
C PHE A 225 22.20 10.20 -3.99
N ASP A 226 23.49 10.14 -4.33
CA ASP A 226 24.28 11.32 -4.67
C ASP A 226 23.65 12.07 -5.86
N GLY A 227 23.43 13.38 -5.68
CA GLY A 227 22.81 14.23 -6.71
C GLY A 227 21.28 14.26 -6.70
N PHE A 228 20.62 13.51 -5.81
CA PHE A 228 19.17 13.60 -5.64
C PHE A 228 18.80 14.94 -4.98
N PRO A 229 17.78 15.67 -5.45
CA PRO A 229 17.53 17.03 -4.98
C PRO A 229 16.67 17.08 -3.70
N ASN A 230 15.77 16.11 -3.48
CA ASN A 230 14.83 16.11 -2.36
C ASN A 230 14.59 14.68 -1.82
N LEU A 231 13.97 14.61 -0.63
CA LEU A 231 13.65 13.34 0.02
C LEU A 231 12.59 12.53 -0.74
N GLY A 232 11.73 13.17 -1.53
CA GLY A 232 10.76 12.50 -2.38
C GLY A 232 11.41 11.66 -3.47
N ASP A 233 12.49 12.15 -4.06
CA ASP A 233 13.27 11.41 -5.05
C ASP A 233 14.02 10.24 -4.42
N VAL A 234 14.60 10.44 -3.22
CA VAL A 234 15.22 9.37 -2.42
C VAL A 234 14.20 8.27 -2.14
N ASN A 235 13.01 8.65 -1.65
CA ASN A 235 11.92 7.71 -1.41
C ASN A 235 11.51 6.97 -2.69
N ARG A 236 11.35 7.67 -3.82
CA ARG A 236 10.96 7.04 -5.09
C ARG A 236 11.97 5.97 -5.53
N HIS A 237 13.26 6.24 -5.37
CA HIS A 237 14.32 5.30 -5.71
C HIS A 237 14.39 4.10 -4.76
N LEU A 238 14.25 4.33 -3.45
CA LEU A 238 14.09 3.24 -2.47
C LEU A 238 12.88 2.36 -2.81
N CYS A 239 11.74 2.97 -3.13
CA CYS A 239 10.52 2.26 -3.49
C CYS A 239 10.68 1.47 -4.79
N PHE A 240 11.33 2.04 -5.80
CA PHE A 240 11.66 1.31 -7.02
C PHE A 240 12.49 0.05 -6.73
N ALA A 241 13.53 0.19 -5.91
CA ALA A 241 14.38 -0.93 -5.51
C ALA A 241 13.60 -2.02 -4.77
N LEU A 242 12.78 -1.62 -3.80
CA LEU A 242 11.91 -2.51 -3.03
C LEU A 242 10.88 -3.24 -3.90
N GLU A 243 10.13 -2.49 -4.73
CA GLU A 243 9.08 -3.04 -5.59
C GLU A 243 9.65 -3.99 -6.65
N SER A 244 10.83 -3.70 -7.19
CA SER A 244 11.48 -4.57 -8.19
C SER A 244 11.81 -5.97 -7.65
N HIS A 245 11.84 -6.13 -6.32
CA HIS A 245 12.10 -7.39 -5.63
C HIS A 245 10.96 -7.83 -4.71
N GLY A 246 9.74 -7.34 -4.94
CA GLY A 246 8.53 -7.84 -4.29
C GLY A 246 8.17 -7.21 -2.94
N TYR A 247 8.94 -6.24 -2.45
CA TYR A 247 8.63 -5.51 -1.20
C TYR A 247 7.60 -4.41 -1.48
N TYR A 248 6.37 -4.83 -1.74
CA TYR A 248 5.32 -3.88 -2.06
C TYR A 248 4.74 -3.24 -0.79
N GLU A 249 4.63 -4.00 0.32
CA GLU A 249 4.13 -3.51 1.60
C GLU A 249 5.22 -2.78 2.40
N ARG A 250 4.92 -1.53 2.79
CA ARG A 250 5.84 -0.67 3.54
C ARG A 250 5.10 0.35 4.43
N ARG A 251 5.83 0.93 5.38
CA ARG A 251 5.31 1.88 6.38
C ARG A 251 6.26 3.05 6.56
N TYR A 252 5.71 4.25 6.54
CA TYR A 252 6.45 5.50 6.74
C TYR A 252 6.30 6.00 8.16
N TYR A 253 7.40 6.52 8.70
CA TYR A 253 7.44 7.15 9.99
C TYR A 253 8.24 8.44 9.91
N TYR A 254 7.86 9.41 10.74
CA TYR A 254 8.63 10.63 10.91
C TYR A 254 9.92 10.32 11.66
N VAL A 255 11.03 10.82 11.13
CA VAL A 255 12.28 11.01 11.87
C VAL A 255 12.61 12.47 11.72
N LYS A 256 13.19 13.10 12.75
CA LYS A 256 13.53 14.52 12.68
C LYS A 256 14.33 14.83 11.40
N ASN A 257 13.84 15.81 10.64
CA ASN A 257 14.40 16.23 9.34
C ASN A 257 14.51 15.09 8.32
N GLY A 258 13.55 14.15 8.31
CA GLY A 258 13.62 12.98 7.46
C GLY A 258 12.50 11.99 7.64
N PHE A 259 12.76 10.73 7.29
CA PHE A 259 11.79 9.65 7.43
C PHE A 259 12.45 8.31 7.70
N ALA A 260 11.67 7.39 8.28
CA ALA A 260 11.99 5.97 8.29
C ALA A 260 10.99 5.20 7.41
N LEU A 261 11.49 4.25 6.63
CA LEU A 261 10.73 3.36 5.78
C LEU A 261 10.92 1.91 6.24
N VAL A 262 9.85 1.31 6.77
CA VAL A 262 9.85 -0.07 7.28
C VAL A 262 9.21 -0.99 6.24
N THR A 263 9.86 -2.10 5.90
CA THR A 263 9.33 -3.10 4.96
C THR A 263 8.41 -4.11 5.65
N ALA A 264 7.66 -4.88 4.86
CA ALA A 264 7.07 -6.13 5.32
C ALA A 264 8.12 -7.10 5.91
N VAL A 265 7.64 -8.05 6.72
CA VAL A 265 8.45 -9.16 7.24
C VAL A 265 8.69 -10.16 6.13
N GLU A 266 9.96 -10.47 5.90
CA GLU A 266 10.38 -11.43 4.90
C GLU A 266 10.98 -12.67 5.55
N GLN A 267 10.62 -13.85 5.07
CA GLN A 267 11.36 -15.09 5.33
C GLN A 267 12.55 -15.24 4.39
N PHE A 268 13.68 -15.68 4.95
CA PHE A 268 14.90 -15.96 4.21
C PHE A 268 15.50 -17.30 4.62
N HIS A 269 16.41 -17.81 3.79
CA HIS A 269 17.21 -19.00 4.07
C HIS A 269 18.43 -18.62 4.91
N HIS A 270 18.61 -19.26 6.06
CA HIS A 270 19.84 -19.19 6.82
C HIS A 270 20.70 -20.43 6.51
N PRO A 271 22.04 -20.31 6.40
CA PRO A 271 22.86 -19.10 6.60
C PRO A 271 23.03 -18.23 5.35
N GLY A 272 22.51 -18.62 4.18
CA GLY A 272 22.84 -17.95 2.91
C GLY A 272 22.28 -16.53 2.73
N GLY A 273 21.22 -16.18 3.47
CA GLY A 273 20.57 -14.88 3.39
C GLY A 273 19.55 -14.75 2.26
N GLU A 274 19.42 -15.78 1.40
CA GLU A 274 18.55 -15.73 0.22
C GLU A 274 17.09 -15.60 0.61
N SER A 275 16.37 -14.69 -0.03
CA SER A 275 14.92 -14.61 0.09
C SER A 275 14.27 -15.94 -0.27
N LYS A 276 13.31 -16.41 0.54
CA LYS A 276 12.53 -17.60 0.17
C LYS A 276 11.70 -17.33 -1.09
N ALA A 277 11.39 -18.39 -1.85
CA ALA A 277 10.48 -18.30 -2.98
C ALA A 277 9.03 -18.08 -2.54
N GLU A 278 8.23 -17.45 -3.42
CA GLU A 278 6.78 -17.37 -3.27
C GLU A 278 6.14 -18.77 -3.23
N PRO A 279 5.00 -18.95 -2.52
CA PRO A 279 4.26 -17.97 -1.72
C PRO A 279 4.75 -17.84 -0.27
N GLY A 280 5.75 -18.65 0.13
CA GLY A 280 6.19 -18.75 1.53
C GLY A 280 7.05 -17.60 2.03
N ARG A 281 7.42 -16.66 1.16
CA ARG A 281 8.32 -15.53 1.48
C ARG A 281 7.72 -14.55 2.49
N TRP A 282 6.44 -14.24 2.36
CA TRP A 282 5.76 -13.22 3.18
C TRP A 282 4.82 -13.81 4.24
N SER A 283 4.74 -15.14 4.31
CA SER A 283 3.82 -15.80 5.23
C SER A 283 4.35 -15.76 6.66
N ALA A 284 3.48 -15.53 7.64
CA ALA A 284 3.83 -15.69 9.07
C ALA A 284 3.87 -17.18 9.52
N ARG A 285 3.56 -18.09 8.59
CA ARG A 285 3.55 -19.55 8.79
C ARG A 285 4.31 -20.20 7.62
N PRO A 286 5.24 -21.14 7.86
CA PRO A 286 5.88 -21.88 6.78
C PRO A 286 4.81 -22.62 5.96
N VAL A 287 4.73 -22.35 4.66
CA VAL A 287 3.82 -23.05 3.75
C VAL A 287 4.40 -24.44 3.47
N ARG A 288 3.65 -25.47 3.84
CA ARG A 288 3.99 -26.88 3.59
C ARG A 288 3.79 -27.17 2.10
N GLN A 289 4.82 -27.57 1.36
CA GLN A 289 4.64 -28.12 0.02
C GLN A 289 3.94 -29.48 0.12
N GLU A 290 2.86 -29.65 -0.64
CA GLU A 290 2.05 -30.87 -0.61
C GLU A 290 2.68 -32.02 -1.39
N SER A 291 2.98 -33.10 -0.67
CA SER A 291 2.65 -34.46 -1.11
C SER A 291 2.29 -35.25 0.16
N PHE A 292 1.00 -35.53 0.35
CA PHE A 292 0.49 -36.10 1.60
C PHE A 292 0.93 -37.57 1.75
N SER A 293 1.94 -37.82 2.58
CA SER A 293 2.29 -39.14 3.09
C SER A 293 2.04 -39.14 4.59
N LEU A 294 1.25 -40.09 5.12
CA LEU A 294 0.94 -40.16 6.56
C LEU A 294 2.20 -40.42 7.41
N SER A 295 3.19 -41.12 6.85
CA SER A 295 4.51 -41.31 7.47
C SER A 295 5.41 -40.08 7.32
N GLY A 296 5.24 -39.30 6.25
CA GLY A 296 5.84 -37.96 6.10
C GLY A 296 5.23 -36.93 7.06
N TYR A 297 3.91 -36.99 7.27
CA TYR A 297 3.15 -36.13 8.20
C TYR A 297 3.61 -36.32 9.65
N LEU A 298 3.73 -37.57 10.11
CA LEU A 298 4.24 -37.89 11.45
C LEU A 298 5.73 -37.55 11.62
N ARG A 299 6.57 -37.63 10.57
CA ARG A 299 7.95 -37.13 10.60
C ARG A 299 8.05 -35.60 10.55
N SER A 300 7.12 -34.92 9.90
CA SER A 300 7.05 -33.45 9.83
C SER A 300 6.30 -32.78 10.99
N LEU A 301 5.83 -33.57 11.96
CA LEU A 301 5.55 -33.07 13.31
C LEU A 301 6.84 -33.00 14.16
N PHE A 302 7.97 -33.43 13.59
CA PHE A 302 9.32 -33.38 14.13
C PHE A 302 10.29 -32.85 13.04
N THR A 303 9.96 -31.70 12.42
CA THR A 303 10.83 -31.08 11.40
C THR A 303 11.66 -29.98 12.06
N ALA A 304 12.98 -30.20 12.07
CA ALA A 304 13.96 -29.69 13.04
C ALA A 304 14.57 -28.30 12.75
N ASP A 305 14.10 -27.54 11.76
CA ASP A 305 14.79 -26.34 11.28
C ASP A 305 14.07 -25.03 11.69
N PRO A 306 14.75 -24.08 12.38
CA PRO A 306 14.18 -22.78 12.76
C PRO A 306 13.73 -21.96 11.54
N ALA A 307 12.69 -21.14 11.71
CA ALA A 307 12.26 -20.19 10.69
C ALA A 307 12.89 -18.81 10.91
N TYR A 308 13.56 -18.29 9.89
CA TYR A 308 14.27 -17.02 9.93
C TYR A 308 13.50 -15.93 9.17
N TYR A 309 13.37 -14.78 9.82
CA TYR A 309 12.68 -13.62 9.30
C TYR A 309 13.56 -12.39 9.39
N ARG A 310 13.40 -11.46 8.46
CA ARG A 310 14.05 -10.14 8.52
C ARG A 310 13.07 -9.02 8.19
N VAL A 311 13.32 -7.86 8.77
CA VAL A 311 12.67 -6.59 8.44
C VAL A 311 13.75 -5.57 8.11
N PHE A 312 13.59 -4.86 7.00
CA PHE A 312 14.45 -3.73 6.67
C PHE A 312 13.81 -2.43 7.13
N VAL A 313 14.61 -1.58 7.77
CA VAL A 313 14.25 -0.20 8.09
C VAL A 313 15.26 0.74 7.45
N PHE A 314 14.83 1.56 6.53
CA PHE A 314 15.66 2.60 5.92
C PHE A 314 15.42 3.91 6.66
N ILE A 315 16.45 4.45 7.30
CA ILE A 315 16.39 5.75 7.96
C ILE A 315 17.11 6.77 7.07
N VAL A 316 16.39 7.83 6.71
CA VAL A 316 16.91 8.96 5.95
C VAL A 316 16.82 10.18 6.86
N THR A 317 17.96 10.69 7.34
CA THR A 317 17.99 11.86 8.24
C THR A 317 19.40 12.48 8.27
N PRO A 318 19.54 13.80 8.51
CA PRO A 318 20.82 14.43 8.77
C PRO A 318 21.25 14.35 10.24
N GLU A 319 20.37 13.88 11.13
CA GLU A 319 20.66 13.79 12.56
C GLU A 319 21.73 12.71 12.82
N THR A 320 22.63 13.00 13.76
CA THR A 320 23.57 11.98 14.27
C THR A 320 22.89 11.20 15.38
N TRP A 321 23.01 9.87 15.35
CA TRP A 321 22.34 8.99 16.31
C TRP A 321 23.15 7.72 16.55
N ALA A 322 22.86 7.07 17.68
CA ALA A 322 23.36 5.75 18.03
C ALA A 322 22.16 4.88 18.48
N PRO A 323 22.17 3.55 18.23
CA PRO A 323 21.10 2.69 18.70
C PRO A 323 20.95 2.74 20.23
N ASP A 324 19.72 2.55 20.70
CA ASP A 324 19.43 2.41 22.13
C ASP A 324 19.73 0.95 22.57
N PRO A 325 20.75 0.73 23.43
CA PRO A 325 21.12 -0.62 23.88
C PRO A 325 20.09 -1.21 24.86
N ASP A 326 19.34 -0.36 25.58
CA ASP A 326 18.36 -0.79 26.58
C ASP A 326 17.01 -1.13 25.92
N ARG A 327 16.83 -0.73 24.65
CA ARG A 327 15.63 -1.03 23.88
C ARG A 327 15.74 -2.38 23.19
N THR A 328 15.06 -3.38 23.75
CA THR A 328 14.91 -4.71 23.14
C THR A 328 13.80 -4.69 22.09
N LEU A 329 14.09 -5.21 20.89
CA LEU A 329 13.08 -5.38 19.87
C LEU A 329 12.36 -6.71 20.14
N THR A 330 11.09 -6.66 20.53
CA THR A 330 10.25 -7.86 20.63
C THR A 330 9.45 -8.04 19.34
N GLY A 331 8.94 -9.26 19.11
CA GLY A 331 7.99 -9.50 18.01
C GLY A 331 6.75 -8.60 18.05
N GLU A 332 6.32 -8.16 19.24
CA GLU A 332 5.22 -7.22 19.42
C GLU A 332 5.61 -5.79 18.97
N VAL A 333 6.81 -5.33 19.32
CA VAL A 333 7.32 -4.01 18.89
C VAL A 333 7.52 -3.99 17.37
N ALA A 334 8.10 -5.04 16.79
CA ALA A 334 8.22 -5.18 15.34
C ALA A 334 6.83 -5.21 14.66
N SER A 335 5.87 -5.91 15.24
CA SER A 335 4.49 -5.92 14.75
C SER A 335 3.81 -4.54 14.78
N LYS A 336 4.14 -3.71 15.77
CA LYS A 336 3.66 -2.31 15.83
C LYS A 336 4.27 -1.48 14.70
N TRP A 337 5.53 -1.70 14.33
CA TRP A 337 6.17 -1.02 13.19
C TRP A 337 5.49 -1.32 11.85
N LEU A 338 5.04 -2.56 11.67
CA LEU A 338 4.36 -2.99 10.44
C LEU A 338 2.92 -2.48 10.34
N ARG A 339 2.26 -2.24 11.47
CA ARG A 339 0.86 -1.82 11.52
C ARG A 339 0.65 -0.34 11.76
N GLY A 340 1.66 0.36 12.26
CA GLY A 340 1.53 1.68 12.88
C GLY A 340 2.24 2.83 12.18
N GLY A 341 2.81 2.68 10.97
CA GLY A 341 3.37 3.75 10.14
C GLY A 341 2.53 4.12 8.91
N ALA A 342 2.52 5.37 8.46
CA ALA A 342 1.67 5.78 7.34
C ALA A 342 1.88 4.91 6.08
N ILE A 343 0.79 4.64 5.35
CA ILE A 343 0.82 3.85 4.11
C ILE A 343 1.37 4.70 2.95
N THR A 344 1.16 6.01 3.02
CA THR A 344 1.72 6.98 2.10
C THR A 344 2.89 7.75 2.65
N PHE A 345 3.72 8.16 1.71
CA PHE A 345 4.76 9.14 1.93
C PHE A 345 4.16 10.55 1.90
N PRO A 346 4.29 11.36 2.97
CA PRO A 346 3.77 12.72 3.00
C PRO A 346 4.51 13.64 2.04
N GLU A 347 3.77 14.50 1.34
CA GLU A 347 4.31 15.47 0.40
C GLU A 347 5.25 16.47 1.10
N GLU A 348 4.90 16.92 2.32
CA GLU A 348 5.73 17.89 3.06
C GLU A 348 7.14 17.37 3.34
N ILE A 349 7.30 16.06 3.57
CA ILE A 349 8.62 15.44 3.71
C ILE A 349 9.28 15.32 2.34
N GLY A 350 8.52 14.96 1.31
CA GLY A 350 9.03 14.80 -0.05
C GLY A 350 9.64 16.07 -0.64
N GLU A 351 9.10 17.23 -0.31
CA GLU A 351 9.62 18.53 -0.74
C GLU A 351 10.90 18.97 0.00
N MET A 352 11.24 18.32 1.13
CA MET A 352 12.44 18.66 1.88
C MET A 352 13.71 18.40 1.05
N PRO A 353 14.69 19.34 1.05
CA PRO A 353 15.94 19.15 0.33
C PRO A 353 16.76 17.96 0.86
N PHE A 354 17.27 17.13 -0.05
CA PHE A 354 18.27 16.12 0.28
C PHE A 354 19.66 16.75 0.17
N THR A 355 20.33 16.90 1.30
CA THR A 355 21.62 17.60 1.40
C THR A 355 22.76 16.65 1.71
N SER A 356 24.00 17.10 1.57
CA SER A 356 25.20 16.31 1.92
C SER A 356 25.29 15.91 3.40
N SER A 357 24.50 16.53 4.28
CA SER A 357 24.41 16.14 5.69
C SER A 357 23.50 14.95 5.92
N HIS A 358 22.57 14.66 5.00
CA HIS A 358 21.69 13.52 5.13
C HIS A 358 22.47 12.22 4.99
N LYS A 359 22.05 11.23 5.78
CA LYS A 359 22.50 9.86 5.69
C LYS A 359 21.33 8.94 5.40
N VAL A 360 21.57 7.96 4.54
CA VAL A 360 20.63 6.85 4.28
C VAL A 360 21.23 5.59 4.87
N THR A 361 20.60 5.08 5.92
CA THR A 361 21.07 3.88 6.64
C THR A 361 20.00 2.81 6.60
N ALA A 362 20.36 1.62 6.14
CA ALA A 362 19.54 0.42 6.26
C ALA A 362 19.86 -0.32 7.56
N LEU A 363 18.83 -0.61 8.33
CA LEU A 363 18.86 -1.47 9.51
C LEU A 363 18.19 -2.78 9.17
N VAL A 364 18.81 -3.89 9.57
CA VAL A 364 18.28 -5.23 9.39
C VAL A 364 17.96 -5.80 10.77
N TYR A 365 16.69 -6.13 10.98
CA TYR A 365 16.24 -6.80 12.19
C TYR A 365 15.88 -8.23 11.88
N GLU A 366 16.62 -9.16 12.48
CA GLU A 366 16.40 -10.59 12.33
C GLU A 366 15.58 -11.16 13.48
N PHE A 367 14.66 -12.06 13.13
CA PHE A 367 13.87 -12.82 14.07
C PHE A 367 13.99 -14.30 13.78
N ILE A 368 14.14 -15.09 14.84
CA ILE A 368 14.15 -16.54 14.78
C ILE A 368 12.88 -17.02 15.47
N LYS A 369 12.21 -17.96 14.81
CA LYS A 369 11.11 -18.71 15.41
C LYS A 369 11.52 -20.17 15.52
N ASP A 370 11.82 -20.57 16.75
CA ASP A 370 12.14 -21.95 17.11
C ASP A 370 10.88 -22.82 17.13
N GLU A 371 11.06 -24.12 16.88
CA GLU A 371 9.97 -25.09 16.91
C GLU A 371 9.34 -25.16 18.32
N GLY A 372 8.01 -25.13 18.39
CA GLY A 372 7.26 -25.26 19.65
C GLY A 372 7.23 -24.01 20.53
N ILE A 373 7.97 -22.95 20.18
CA ILE A 373 7.94 -21.67 20.90
C ILE A 373 7.04 -20.69 20.13
N ASN A 374 6.03 -20.14 20.82
CA ASN A 374 5.09 -19.19 20.22
C ASN A 374 5.68 -17.77 20.07
N GLU A 375 6.80 -17.49 20.71
CA GLU A 375 7.47 -16.19 20.70
C GLU A 375 8.65 -16.17 19.71
N MET A 376 8.82 -15.05 19.02
CA MET A 376 9.98 -14.81 18.16
C MET A 376 11.11 -14.20 18.99
N SER A 377 12.30 -14.78 18.91
CA SER A 377 13.51 -14.22 19.50
C SER A 377 14.25 -13.37 18.45
N THR A 378 14.93 -12.32 18.89
CA THR A 378 15.79 -11.52 18.01
C THR A 378 17.19 -12.13 17.94
N SER A 379 17.71 -12.27 16.72
CA SER A 379 19.12 -12.63 16.49
C SER A 379 19.98 -11.38 16.60
N ARG A 380 20.92 -11.36 17.56
CA ARG A 380 21.90 -10.27 17.74
C ARG A 380 23.24 -10.83 18.24
N PRO A 381 24.38 -10.50 17.58
CA PRO A 381 24.48 -9.93 16.23
C PRO A 381 23.99 -10.92 15.17
N SER A 382 23.70 -10.44 13.95
CA SER A 382 23.47 -11.33 12.80
C SER A 382 24.77 -12.05 12.40
N ASP A 383 24.64 -13.26 11.88
CA ASP A 383 25.73 -13.99 11.20
C ASP A 383 26.08 -13.36 9.83
N LEU A 384 25.19 -12.53 9.28
CA LEU A 384 25.30 -11.88 7.98
C LEU A 384 25.49 -10.37 8.14
N ASP A 385 26.37 -9.79 7.32
CA ASP A 385 26.49 -8.33 7.29
C ASP A 385 25.32 -7.68 6.54
N GLY A 386 25.09 -6.38 6.79
CA GLY A 386 23.97 -5.66 6.19
C GLY A 386 24.07 -5.59 4.66
N ARG A 387 25.29 -5.65 4.10
CA ARG A 387 25.51 -5.70 2.66
C ARG A 387 24.98 -7.02 2.08
N THR A 388 25.29 -8.15 2.72
CA THR A 388 24.88 -9.48 2.27
C THR A 388 23.37 -9.62 2.34
N HIS A 389 22.72 -9.13 3.40
CA HIS A 389 21.26 -9.12 3.48
C HIS A 389 20.61 -8.39 2.30
N LEU A 390 21.05 -7.17 2.02
CA LEU A 390 20.49 -6.35 0.95
C LEU A 390 20.84 -6.88 -0.44
N LEU A 391 22.01 -7.53 -0.61
CA LEU A 391 22.38 -8.20 -1.86
C LEU A 391 21.47 -9.41 -2.12
N GLN A 392 21.30 -10.27 -1.11
CA GLN A 392 20.48 -11.48 -1.21
C GLN A 392 18.98 -11.20 -1.27
N ALA A 393 18.57 -10.00 -0.85
CA ALA A 393 17.24 -9.44 -1.09
C ALA A 393 17.06 -8.87 -2.51
N GLY A 394 18.15 -8.75 -3.29
CA GLY A 394 18.21 -8.08 -4.59
C GLY A 394 18.16 -6.55 -4.54
N LEU A 395 18.09 -5.96 -3.34
CA LEU A 395 17.93 -4.53 -3.13
C LEU A 395 19.17 -3.73 -3.55
N LEU A 396 20.38 -4.23 -3.28
CA LEU A 396 21.60 -3.53 -3.71
C LEU A 396 21.76 -3.46 -5.23
N GLU A 397 21.36 -4.50 -5.95
CA GLU A 397 21.42 -4.49 -7.41
C GLU A 397 20.38 -3.54 -8.01
N ALA A 398 19.21 -3.42 -7.37
CA ALA A 398 18.18 -2.50 -7.81
C ALA A 398 18.56 -1.03 -7.54
N LEU A 399 19.17 -0.74 -6.39
CA LEU A 399 19.64 0.61 -6.03
C LEU A 399 20.75 1.12 -6.97
N ASN A 400 21.52 0.23 -7.59
CA ASN A 400 22.54 0.56 -8.59
C ASN A 400 21.99 0.91 -9.99
N ARG A 401 20.69 0.67 -10.25
CA ARG A 401 20.09 0.95 -11.56
C ARG A 401 19.53 2.36 -11.54
N HIS A 402 20.08 3.24 -12.37
CA HIS A 402 19.59 4.61 -12.55
C HIS A 402 18.37 4.69 -13.46
#